data_AF-A0A9B0WHK4-F1
#
_entry.id   AF-A0A9B0WHK4-F1
#
_cell.length_a   1.000
_cell.length_b   1.000
_cell.length_c   1.000
_cell.angle_alpha   90.00
_cell.angle_beta   90.00
_cell.angle_gamma   90.00
#
_symmetry.space_group_name_H-M   'P 1'
#
loop_
_entity.id
_entity.type
_entity.pdbx_description
1 polymer ?
#
loop_
_entity_poly.entity_id
_entity_poly.type
_entity_poly.pdbx_seq_one_letter_code
_entity_poly.pdbx_strand_id
1 'polypeptide(L)'
;MASCILLLGTLLLLLPPPTPAPCHTAVRSECQKYRHHYVPGVQLAGEGIDITTLKHSNHFPVDKQQVQRPDGTCTLCHSPKKPEELWILPLAFTDWRTLGTNCHSKVSKSNAISTEAVVREVTKSITNDWKVGLDVSAPMDSKVQVTMAGSHSSAANFAGEKMHQDKYSFSRDLVECRFYSPRDPCQCMCHDSQVTNQECCPRQRGLAQLVVTIMQAWGLWGDIFTATDAYVKVFFGAQEQRTHTVWNNNNPTWMAQMDFGDVSLNTGTRLRVQVWDADIIKHDDLLGTCDRAPYSGTHDVMCHLSHGQLKFKYHVKCLPHLTGNSCLEYAPKGRLGEPPGNRSGAVW
;
A
#
# COMPACT_ATOMS: atom_id res chain seq x y z
N MET A 1 31.39 -5.94 -34.53
CA MET A 1 30.42 -6.74 -33.74
C MET A 1 30.89 -7.01 -32.30
N ALA A 2 31.69 -6.13 -31.67
CA ALA A 2 32.16 -6.31 -30.28
C ALA A 2 31.63 -5.24 -29.30
N SER A 3 31.24 -4.05 -29.77
CA SER A 3 30.74 -2.98 -28.88
C SER A 3 29.25 -3.04 -28.54
N CYS A 4 28.44 -3.83 -29.25
CA CYS A 4 26.99 -3.89 -29.04
C CYS A 4 26.58 -4.89 -27.94
N ILE A 5 27.43 -5.88 -27.64
CA ILE A 5 27.19 -6.86 -26.58
C ILE A 5 27.47 -6.26 -25.19
N LEU A 6 28.37 -5.28 -25.10
CA LEU A 6 28.69 -4.59 -23.83
C LEU A 6 27.55 -3.66 -23.35
N LEU A 7 26.77 -3.07 -24.28
CA LEU A 7 25.70 -2.13 -23.95
C LEU A 7 24.41 -2.81 -23.45
N LEU A 8 24.14 -4.05 -23.90
CA LEU A 8 23.04 -4.88 -23.38
C LEU A 8 23.29 -5.38 -21.95
N GLY A 9 24.56 -5.62 -21.58
CA GLY A 9 24.94 -5.96 -20.21
C GLY A 9 24.79 -4.80 -19.23
N THR A 10 25.00 -3.56 -19.68
CA THR A 10 24.87 -2.36 -18.84
C THR A 10 23.42 -1.93 -18.59
N LEU A 11 22.48 -2.27 -19.47
CA LEU A 11 21.08 -1.86 -19.33
C LEU A 11 20.28 -2.73 -18.34
N LEU A 12 20.71 -3.98 -18.09
CA LEU A 12 20.15 -4.82 -17.01
C LEU A 12 20.56 -4.37 -15.60
N LEU A 13 21.61 -3.55 -15.46
CA LEU A 13 22.08 -3.01 -14.17
C LEU A 13 21.29 -1.78 -13.70
N LEU A 14 20.38 -1.25 -14.53
CA LEU A 14 19.57 -0.05 -14.24
C LEU A 14 18.15 -0.36 -13.76
N LEU A 15 17.74 -1.64 -13.75
CA LEU A 15 16.55 -2.04 -13.03
C LEU A 15 16.90 -2.01 -11.53
N PRO A 16 16.15 -1.28 -10.68
CA PRO A 16 16.31 -1.44 -9.25
C PRO A 16 16.14 -2.93 -8.95
N PRO A 17 17.10 -3.57 -8.25
CA PRO A 17 16.98 -4.98 -7.94
C PRO A 17 15.62 -5.18 -7.25
N PRO A 18 14.87 -6.23 -7.61
CA PRO A 18 13.62 -6.54 -6.93
C PRO A 18 13.92 -6.51 -5.44
N THR A 19 13.23 -5.64 -4.70
CA THR A 19 13.44 -5.54 -3.25
C THR A 19 13.26 -6.96 -2.72
N PRO A 20 14.31 -7.58 -2.14
CA PRO A 20 14.20 -8.93 -1.67
C PRO A 20 13.00 -9.01 -0.74
N ALA A 21 12.14 -10.01 -0.94
CA ALA A 21 11.09 -10.27 0.02
C ALA A 21 11.75 -10.32 1.40
N PRO A 22 11.21 -9.62 2.41
CA PRO A 22 11.87 -9.46 3.71
C PRO A 22 12.17 -10.82 4.34
N CYS A 23 11.43 -11.86 3.94
CA CYS A 23 11.71 -13.24 4.25
C CYS A 23 11.71 -14.12 2.99
N HIS A 24 12.51 -15.18 3.01
CA HIS A 24 12.59 -16.18 1.96
C HIS A 24 12.64 -17.60 2.54
N THR A 25 12.38 -18.61 1.70
CA THR A 25 12.51 -20.01 2.10
C THR A 25 13.97 -20.44 1.96
N ALA A 26 14.56 -20.93 3.05
CA ALA A 26 15.96 -21.33 3.13
C ALA A 26 16.14 -22.84 3.22
N VAL A 27 17.30 -23.33 2.78
CA VAL A 27 17.64 -24.76 2.78
C VAL A 27 18.05 -25.25 4.18
N ARG A 28 18.02 -26.56 4.39
CA ARG A 28 18.27 -27.19 5.70
C ARG A 28 19.55 -26.74 6.39
N SER A 29 20.65 -26.56 5.65
CA SER A 29 21.95 -26.13 6.19
C SER A 29 21.90 -24.71 6.76
N GLU A 30 21.22 -23.79 6.08
CA GLU A 30 21.03 -22.42 6.55
C GLU A 30 20.11 -22.39 7.77
N CYS A 31 19.04 -23.19 7.75
CA CYS A 31 18.13 -23.33 8.89
C CYS A 31 18.84 -23.80 10.16
N GLN A 32 19.81 -24.70 10.03
CA GLN A 32 20.63 -25.14 11.17
C GLN A 32 21.55 -24.03 11.67
N LYS A 33 22.18 -23.29 10.75
CA LYS A 33 23.07 -22.16 11.08
C LYS A 33 22.37 -21.07 11.89
N TYR A 34 21.11 -20.75 11.57
CA TYR A 34 20.35 -19.66 12.19
C TYR A 34 19.30 -20.12 13.21
N ARG A 35 19.32 -21.38 13.65
CA ARG A 35 18.27 -22.00 14.51
C ARG A 35 17.96 -21.26 15.82
N HIS A 36 18.91 -20.45 16.33
CA HIS A 36 18.75 -19.68 17.57
C HIS A 36 18.59 -18.17 17.37
N HIS A 37 18.55 -17.70 16.12
CA HIS A 37 18.49 -16.28 15.79
C HIS A 37 17.08 -15.88 15.41
N TYR A 38 16.16 -15.87 16.37
CA TYR A 38 14.75 -15.60 16.10
C TYR A 38 14.48 -14.14 15.69
N VAL A 39 13.44 -13.94 14.87
CA VAL A 39 12.95 -12.60 14.58
C VAL A 39 12.55 -11.86 15.86
N PRO A 40 12.83 -10.54 15.98
CA PRO A 40 12.46 -9.77 17.16
C PRO A 40 10.96 -9.81 17.46
N GLY A 41 10.62 -9.97 18.74
CA GLY A 41 9.25 -9.90 19.25
C GLY A 41 8.51 -11.24 19.26
N VAL A 42 9.07 -12.29 18.63
CA VAL A 42 8.43 -13.62 18.61
C VAL A 42 8.34 -14.25 20.00
N GLN A 43 9.21 -13.84 20.93
CA GLN A 43 9.14 -14.31 22.31
C GLN A 43 7.84 -13.90 23.01
N LEU A 44 7.25 -12.76 22.61
CA LEU A 44 5.99 -12.25 23.15
C LEU A 44 4.77 -12.81 22.40
N ALA A 45 4.94 -13.11 21.11
CA ALA A 45 3.87 -13.64 20.29
C ALA A 45 3.47 -15.06 20.74
N GLY A 46 2.16 -15.33 20.79
CA GLY A 46 1.63 -16.63 21.24
C GLY A 46 1.70 -16.88 22.74
N GLU A 47 2.02 -15.87 23.55
CA GLU A 47 1.82 -15.90 25.00
C GLU A 47 0.36 -15.59 25.36
N GLY A 48 -0.20 -16.32 26.32
CA GLY A 48 -1.53 -16.03 26.84
C GLY A 48 -1.55 -14.70 27.62
N ILE A 49 -2.63 -13.95 27.48
CA ILE A 49 -2.86 -12.70 28.21
C ILE A 49 -4.15 -12.86 29.01
N ASP A 50 -4.13 -12.49 30.28
CA ASP A 50 -5.34 -12.33 31.07
C ASP A 50 -6.02 -11.01 30.70
N ILE A 51 -7.18 -11.11 30.07
CA ILE A 51 -7.93 -9.97 29.54
C ILE A 51 -8.38 -8.99 30.63
N THR A 52 -8.56 -9.45 31.88
CA THR A 52 -9.04 -8.62 32.99
C THR A 52 -7.92 -7.76 33.58
N THR A 53 -6.71 -8.31 33.64
CA THR A 53 -5.53 -7.62 34.18
C THR A 53 -4.65 -6.98 33.10
N LEU A 54 -4.84 -7.36 31.83
CA LEU A 54 -3.98 -7.04 30.68
C LEU A 54 -2.52 -7.47 30.87
N LYS A 55 -2.29 -8.48 31.72
CA LYS A 55 -0.96 -9.00 32.01
C LYS A 55 -0.71 -10.29 31.24
N HIS A 56 0.56 -10.47 30.92
CA HIS A 56 1.12 -11.71 30.39
C HIS A 56 0.93 -12.83 31.42
N SER A 57 0.40 -13.96 30.97
CA SER A 57 0.12 -15.13 31.81
C SER A 57 1.36 -15.98 32.09
N ASN A 58 2.46 -15.76 31.37
CA ASN A 58 3.63 -16.65 31.32
C ASN A 58 3.32 -18.08 30.84
N HIS A 59 2.18 -18.29 30.18
CA HIS A 59 1.81 -19.55 29.53
C HIS A 59 1.87 -19.40 28.01
N PHE A 60 2.49 -20.36 27.33
CA PHE A 60 2.74 -20.30 25.88
C PHE A 60 2.04 -21.47 25.18
N PRO A 61 0.75 -21.32 24.81
CA PRO A 61 0.01 -22.35 24.09
C PRO A 61 0.50 -22.57 22.65
N VAL A 62 1.24 -21.61 22.09
CA VAL A 62 1.78 -21.67 20.73
C VAL A 62 3.20 -22.22 20.74
N ASP A 63 3.46 -23.28 19.97
CA ASP A 63 4.81 -23.81 19.77
C ASP A 63 5.65 -22.88 18.90
N LYS A 64 6.71 -22.32 19.48
CA LYS A 64 7.66 -21.41 18.84
C LYS A 64 8.98 -22.09 18.47
N GLN A 65 9.20 -23.31 18.93
CA GLN A 65 10.45 -24.04 18.74
C GLN A 65 10.48 -24.73 17.37
N GLN A 66 9.31 -25.02 16.80
CA GLN A 66 9.21 -25.60 15.47
C GLN A 66 9.51 -24.55 14.39
N VAL A 67 10.70 -24.64 13.79
CA VAL A 67 11.19 -23.72 12.75
C VAL A 67 11.41 -24.39 11.39
N GLN A 68 11.49 -25.72 11.36
CA GLN A 68 11.74 -26.50 10.14
C GLN A 68 10.46 -27.20 9.68
N ARG A 69 10.16 -27.07 8.39
CA ARG A 69 9.10 -27.79 7.69
C ARG A 69 9.43 -29.28 7.54
N PRO A 70 8.46 -30.14 7.21
CA PRO A 70 8.70 -31.56 6.97
C PRO A 70 9.74 -31.86 5.88
N ASP A 71 9.84 -30.99 4.86
CA ASP A 71 10.85 -31.09 3.80
C ASP A 71 12.27 -30.65 4.25
N GLY A 72 12.41 -30.15 5.48
CA GLY A 72 13.66 -29.66 6.05
C GLY A 72 13.99 -28.21 5.75
N THR A 73 13.14 -27.48 5.03
CA THR A 73 13.30 -26.04 4.77
C THR A 73 12.79 -25.21 5.96
N CYS A 74 13.13 -23.92 6.01
CA CYS A 74 12.61 -22.95 6.98
C CYS A 74 12.38 -21.60 6.33
N THR A 75 11.90 -20.62 7.10
CA THR A 75 11.77 -19.23 6.66
C THR A 75 12.84 -18.37 7.36
N LEU A 76 13.68 -17.70 6.58
CA LEU A 76 14.66 -16.72 7.07
C LEU A 76 14.26 -15.32 6.63
N CYS A 77 14.42 -14.34 7.51
CA CYS A 77 14.10 -12.94 7.31
C CYS A 77 15.33 -12.06 7.50
N HIS A 78 15.44 -10.98 6.72
CA HIS A 78 16.53 -10.03 6.82
C HIS A 78 16.25 -8.95 7.88
N SER A 79 17.29 -8.57 8.62
CA SER A 79 17.22 -7.38 9.47
C SER A 79 17.17 -6.11 8.62
N PRO A 80 16.20 -5.21 8.84
CA PRO A 80 16.10 -3.95 8.09
C PRO A 80 17.25 -2.99 8.41
N LYS A 81 17.92 -3.15 9.56
CA LYS A 81 19.06 -2.32 9.96
C LYS A 81 20.40 -2.89 9.49
N LYS A 82 20.46 -4.20 9.24
CA LYS A 82 21.67 -4.93 8.85
C LYS A 82 21.29 -6.04 7.85
N PRO A 83 21.29 -5.76 6.53
CA PRO A 83 20.82 -6.73 5.52
C PRO A 83 21.54 -8.08 5.55
N GLU A 84 22.78 -8.15 6.04
CA GLU A 84 23.56 -9.39 6.19
C GLU A 84 23.15 -10.24 7.40
N GLU A 85 22.35 -9.69 8.32
CA GLU A 85 21.86 -10.39 9.50
C GLU A 85 20.54 -11.10 9.18
N LEU A 86 20.57 -12.43 9.27
CA LEU A 86 19.42 -13.30 9.03
C LEU A 86 18.81 -13.77 10.34
N TRP A 87 17.48 -13.77 10.38
CA TRP A 87 16.67 -14.22 11.50
C TRP A 87 15.71 -15.33 11.07
N ILE A 88 15.47 -16.30 11.93
CA ILE A 88 14.56 -17.41 11.67
C ILE A 88 13.14 -17.10 12.19
N LEU A 89 12.13 -17.42 11.37
CA LEU A 89 10.72 -17.29 11.71
C LEU A 89 10.15 -18.68 12.05
N PRO A 90 9.59 -18.88 13.26
CA PRO A 90 8.91 -20.13 13.60
C PRO A 90 7.69 -20.40 12.73
N LEU A 91 7.36 -21.67 12.51
CA LEU A 91 6.27 -22.08 11.63
C LEU A 91 4.89 -21.60 12.09
N ALA A 92 4.72 -21.36 13.40
CA ALA A 92 3.48 -20.83 13.96
C ALA A 92 3.20 -19.36 13.55
N PHE A 93 4.17 -18.69 12.90
CA PHE A 93 4.04 -17.31 12.47
C PHE A 93 4.26 -17.18 10.97
N THR A 94 3.47 -16.30 10.35
CA THR A 94 3.55 -15.98 8.92
C THR A 94 3.68 -14.48 8.73
N ASP A 95 4.17 -14.07 7.55
CA ASP A 95 4.18 -12.68 7.09
C ASP A 95 4.79 -11.66 8.07
N TRP A 96 5.85 -12.06 8.77
CA TRP A 96 6.63 -11.15 9.62
C TRP A 96 7.24 -10.05 8.74
N ARG A 97 7.08 -8.79 9.17
CA ARG A 97 7.60 -7.64 8.42
C ARG A 97 8.06 -6.51 9.33
N THR A 98 8.86 -5.67 8.72
CA THR A 98 9.43 -4.47 9.30
C THR A 98 8.56 -3.28 8.91
N LEU A 99 8.05 -2.52 9.88
CA LEU A 99 7.19 -1.37 9.62
C LEU A 99 7.97 -0.05 9.44
N GLY A 100 9.29 -0.08 9.65
CA GLY A 100 10.19 1.06 9.51
C GLY A 100 11.08 1.26 10.74
N THR A 101 12.11 2.09 10.62
CA THR A 101 13.03 2.43 11.73
C THR A 101 12.73 3.78 12.38
N ASN A 102 11.86 4.57 11.76
CA ASN A 102 11.57 5.93 12.20
C ASN A 102 10.44 5.90 13.22
N CYS A 103 10.77 6.18 14.49
CA CYS A 103 9.77 6.52 15.48
C CYS A 103 9.64 8.03 15.56
N HIS A 104 8.51 8.57 15.14
CA HIS A 104 8.20 9.98 15.37
C HIS A 104 7.85 10.17 16.85
N SER A 105 8.41 11.21 17.48
CA SER A 105 8.11 11.62 18.85
C SER A 105 6.73 12.30 18.95
N LYS A 106 5.68 11.62 18.48
CA LYS A 106 4.30 12.10 18.57
C LYS A 106 3.68 11.61 19.87
N VAL A 107 3.40 12.54 20.77
CA VAL A 107 2.71 12.24 22.02
C VAL A 107 1.20 12.27 21.78
N SER A 108 0.54 11.15 22.07
CA SER A 108 -0.93 11.07 22.10
C SER A 108 -1.40 11.30 23.53
N LYS A 109 -2.18 12.37 23.74
CA LYS A 109 -2.74 12.70 25.06
C LYS A 109 -4.19 12.27 25.16
N SER A 110 -4.57 11.74 26.32
CA SER A 110 -5.97 11.44 26.64
C SER A 110 -6.27 11.82 28.08
N ASN A 111 -7.51 12.23 28.34
CA ASN A 111 -7.98 12.59 29.67
C ASN A 111 -9.14 11.68 30.06
N ALA A 112 -9.21 11.29 31.34
CA ALA A 112 -10.25 10.46 31.90
C ALA A 112 -10.72 11.03 33.24
N ILE A 113 -12.03 11.02 33.46
CA ILE A 113 -12.68 11.53 34.68
C ILE A 113 -13.33 10.42 35.52
N SER A 114 -13.19 9.16 35.09
CA SER A 114 -13.71 7.99 35.79
C SER A 114 -12.78 6.79 35.62
N THR A 115 -12.89 5.83 36.53
CA THR A 115 -12.15 4.55 36.44
C THR A 115 -12.53 3.79 35.17
N GLU A 116 -13.81 3.79 34.79
CA GLU A 116 -14.29 3.21 33.52
C GLU A 116 -13.61 3.85 32.30
N ALA A 117 -13.47 5.19 32.27
CA ALA A 117 -12.80 5.88 31.19
C ALA A 117 -11.31 5.54 31.10
N VAL A 118 -10.64 5.32 32.25
CA VAL A 118 -9.26 4.80 32.30
C VAL A 118 -9.20 3.39 31.73
N VAL A 119 -10.12 2.50 32.11
CA VAL A 119 -10.20 1.12 31.59
C VAL A 119 -10.40 1.12 30.07
N ARG A 120 -11.33 1.94 29.56
CA ARG A 120 -11.57 2.09 28.12
C ARG A 120 -10.34 2.60 27.37
N GLU A 121 -9.53 3.45 27.99
CA GLU A 121 -8.32 3.97 27.37
C GLU A 121 -7.21 2.91 27.27
N VAL A 122 -6.98 2.13 28.33
CA VAL A 122 -5.94 1.08 28.33
C VAL A 122 -6.31 -0.13 27.47
N THR A 123 -7.61 -0.38 27.27
CA THR A 123 -8.11 -1.48 26.43
C THR A 123 -8.07 -1.18 24.93
N LYS A 124 -7.80 0.08 24.52
CA LYS A 124 -7.59 0.44 23.09
C LYS A 124 -6.43 -0.30 22.42
N SER A 125 -5.51 -0.88 23.19
CA SER A 125 -4.43 -1.71 22.65
C SER A 125 -4.92 -3.07 22.13
N ILE A 126 -6.11 -3.51 22.51
CA ILE A 126 -6.72 -4.74 22.02
C ILE A 126 -7.35 -4.43 20.66
N THR A 127 -6.77 -4.97 19.59
CA THR A 127 -7.17 -4.66 18.20
C THR A 127 -8.22 -5.61 17.63
N ASN A 128 -8.48 -6.75 18.28
CA ASN A 128 -9.44 -7.76 17.86
C ASN A 128 -10.70 -7.76 18.73
N ASP A 129 -11.73 -8.46 18.27
CA ASP A 129 -12.90 -8.76 19.10
C ASP A 129 -12.62 -10.00 19.97
N TRP A 130 -12.01 -9.76 21.13
CA TRP A 130 -11.66 -10.82 22.08
C TRP A 130 -12.86 -11.57 22.66
N LYS A 131 -14.09 -11.07 22.48
CA LYS A 131 -15.31 -11.67 23.03
C LYS A 131 -15.87 -12.81 22.18
N VAL A 132 -15.39 -12.96 20.95
CA VAL A 132 -15.87 -13.98 20.01
C VAL A 132 -15.73 -15.37 20.64
N GLY A 133 -16.83 -16.13 20.65
CA GLY A 133 -16.86 -17.48 21.21
C GLY A 133 -16.93 -17.55 22.74
N LEU A 134 -17.02 -16.42 23.44
CA LEU A 134 -17.12 -16.35 24.91
C LEU A 134 -18.48 -15.78 25.33
N ASP A 135 -19.08 -16.37 26.37
CA ASP A 135 -20.27 -15.78 27.01
C ASP A 135 -19.84 -14.74 28.05
N VAL A 136 -19.76 -13.49 27.61
CA VAL A 136 -19.32 -12.34 28.41
C VAL A 136 -20.48 -11.35 28.69
N SER A 137 -21.70 -11.83 28.54
CA SER A 137 -22.92 -11.05 28.72
C SER A 137 -23.20 -10.78 30.20
N ALA A 138 -23.59 -9.56 30.57
CA ALA A 138 -24.11 -9.31 31.90
C ALA A 138 -25.49 -9.98 32.08
N PRO A 139 -25.84 -10.50 33.27
CA PRO A 139 -27.18 -10.99 33.54
C PRO A 139 -28.24 -9.92 33.22
N MET A 140 -29.29 -10.33 32.50
CA MET A 140 -30.26 -9.45 31.82
C MET A 140 -31.03 -8.47 32.74
N ASP A 141 -30.99 -8.64 34.06
CA ASP A 141 -31.73 -7.80 35.02
C ASP A 141 -30.98 -6.54 35.49
N SER A 142 -29.78 -6.28 35.00
CA SER A 142 -28.98 -5.12 35.43
C SER A 142 -28.84 -4.06 34.34
N LYS A 143 -29.29 -2.82 34.61
CA LYS A 143 -28.99 -1.62 33.79
C LYS A 143 -27.52 -1.17 33.92
N VAL A 144 -26.63 -2.04 34.38
CA VAL A 144 -25.26 -1.71 34.73
C VAL A 144 -24.35 -2.10 33.56
N GLN A 145 -23.60 -1.14 33.02
CA GLN A 145 -22.53 -1.44 32.07
C GLN A 145 -21.38 -2.11 32.82
N VAL A 146 -21.13 -3.39 32.52
CA VAL A 146 -20.01 -4.15 33.08
C VAL A 146 -18.83 -4.07 32.12
N THR A 147 -17.70 -3.56 32.60
CA THR A 147 -16.44 -3.55 31.85
C THR A 147 -15.56 -4.69 32.35
N MET A 148 -15.33 -5.70 31.52
CA MET A 148 -14.56 -6.89 31.92
C MET A 148 -13.08 -6.81 31.51
N ALA A 149 -12.79 -6.41 30.27
CA ALA A 149 -11.41 -6.21 29.84
C ALA A 149 -10.75 -5.06 30.62
N GLY A 150 -9.55 -5.28 31.16
CA GLY A 150 -8.78 -4.30 31.91
C GLY A 150 -9.36 -3.88 33.26
N SER A 151 -10.43 -4.52 33.74
CA SER A 151 -11.11 -4.19 35.00
C SER A 151 -10.19 -4.25 36.23
N HIS A 152 -9.22 -5.17 36.22
CA HIS A 152 -8.22 -5.37 37.26
C HIS A 152 -6.81 -5.03 36.79
N SER A 153 -6.69 -4.25 35.71
CA SER A 153 -5.39 -3.72 35.28
C SER A 153 -4.77 -2.82 36.35
N SER A 154 -3.44 -2.69 36.35
CA SER A 154 -2.76 -1.80 37.29
C SER A 154 -3.25 -0.35 37.21
N ALA A 155 -3.56 0.13 36.00
CA ALA A 155 -4.13 1.46 35.76
C ALA A 155 -5.55 1.59 36.31
N ALA A 156 -6.38 0.55 36.15
CA ALA A 156 -7.74 0.53 36.71
C ALA A 156 -7.73 0.53 38.24
N ASN A 157 -6.90 -0.33 38.85
CA ASN A 157 -6.75 -0.39 40.30
C ASN A 157 -6.22 0.94 40.87
N PHE A 158 -5.23 1.56 40.21
CA PHE A 158 -4.72 2.88 40.58
C PHE A 158 -5.81 3.96 40.51
N ALA A 159 -6.57 4.00 39.42
CA ALA A 159 -7.66 4.97 39.26
C ALA A 159 -8.76 4.75 40.30
N GLY A 160 -9.13 3.49 40.55
CA GLY A 160 -10.11 3.12 41.58
C GLY A 160 -9.67 3.53 42.98
N GLU A 161 -8.43 3.26 43.35
CA GLU A 161 -7.86 3.67 44.65
C GLU A 161 -7.87 5.20 44.81
N LYS A 162 -7.44 5.95 43.79
CA LYS A 162 -7.43 7.42 43.84
C LYS A 162 -8.83 8.02 43.92
N MET A 163 -9.77 7.50 43.12
CA MET A 163 -11.16 7.97 43.15
C MET A 163 -11.88 7.61 44.46
N HIS A 164 -11.44 6.58 45.18
CA HIS A 164 -11.94 6.27 46.51
C HIS A 164 -11.42 7.27 47.57
N GLN A 165 -10.22 7.83 47.36
CA GLN A 165 -9.62 8.81 48.27
C GLN A 165 -10.20 10.21 48.09
N ASP A 166 -10.38 10.67 46.84
CA ASP A 166 -10.93 11.99 46.51
C ASP A 166 -11.41 12.07 45.05
N LYS A 167 -11.86 13.24 44.60
CA LYS A 167 -12.15 13.55 43.21
C LYS A 167 -10.87 13.79 42.41
N TYR A 168 -10.53 12.83 41.57
CA TYR A 168 -9.39 12.92 40.64
C TYR A 168 -9.82 13.05 39.18
N SER A 169 -8.94 13.66 38.39
CA SER A 169 -8.92 13.51 36.93
C SER A 169 -7.57 12.95 36.52
N PHE A 170 -7.56 12.17 35.43
CA PHE A 170 -6.40 11.44 34.96
C PHE A 170 -6.01 11.93 33.58
N SER A 171 -4.72 12.12 33.35
CA SER A 171 -4.13 12.40 32.04
C SER A 171 -3.15 11.29 31.69
N ARG A 172 -3.21 10.79 30.45
CA ARG A 172 -2.27 9.81 29.90
C ARG A 172 -1.56 10.40 28.70
N ASP A 173 -0.24 10.42 28.77
CA ASP A 173 0.65 10.72 27.65
C ASP A 173 1.22 9.40 27.11
N LEU A 174 0.99 9.10 25.83
CA LEU A 174 1.46 7.88 25.17
C LEU A 174 2.40 8.21 24.02
N VAL A 175 3.53 7.51 23.98
CA VAL A 175 4.43 7.43 22.82
C VAL A 175 4.49 5.98 22.37
N GLU A 176 4.09 5.72 21.13
CA GLU A 176 4.08 4.38 20.54
C GLU A 176 5.01 4.32 19.33
N CYS A 177 5.90 3.33 19.30
CA CYS A 177 6.79 3.06 18.17
C CYS A 177 6.54 1.64 17.68
N ARG A 178 6.13 1.47 16.42
CA ARG A 178 5.90 0.16 15.81
C ARG A 178 7.01 -0.18 14.83
N PHE A 179 7.86 -1.14 15.21
CA PHE A 179 9.00 -1.56 14.40
C PHE A 179 8.75 -2.86 13.63
N TYR A 180 7.95 -3.75 14.21
CA TYR A 180 7.66 -5.08 13.67
C TYR A 180 6.17 -5.36 13.81
N SER A 181 5.60 -6.10 12.86
CA SER A 181 4.22 -6.58 12.95
C SER A 181 4.15 -7.97 12.31
N PRO A 182 3.66 -8.99 13.03
CA PRO A 182 3.06 -10.14 12.38
C PRO A 182 1.77 -9.67 11.71
N ARG A 183 1.44 -10.20 10.52
CA ARG A 183 0.20 -9.81 9.83
C ARG A 183 -1.01 -10.38 10.57
N ASP A 184 -1.99 -9.52 10.83
CA ASP A 184 -3.38 -9.91 10.99
C ASP A 184 -4.02 -9.91 9.59
N PRO A 185 -4.44 -11.06 9.04
CA PRO A 185 -5.09 -11.12 7.73
C PRO A 185 -6.40 -10.30 7.67
N CYS A 186 -6.96 -9.90 8.81
CA CYS A 186 -8.16 -9.07 8.92
C CYS A 186 -7.89 -7.56 8.88
N GLN A 187 -6.63 -7.12 8.89
CA GLN A 187 -6.30 -5.69 8.94
C GLN A 187 -5.95 -5.15 7.54
N CYS A 188 -6.89 -4.41 6.95
CA CYS A 188 -6.64 -3.63 5.73
C CYS A 188 -5.57 -2.57 6.02
N MET A 189 -4.55 -2.49 5.16
CA MET A 189 -3.51 -1.47 5.27
C MET A 189 -3.51 -0.56 4.06
N CYS A 190 -3.28 0.72 4.35
CA CYS A 190 -3.02 1.74 3.34
C CYS A 190 -1.63 2.31 3.56
N HIS A 191 -0.87 2.39 2.47
CA HIS A 191 0.44 3.01 2.47
C HIS A 191 0.25 4.53 2.42
N ASP A 192 0.81 5.24 3.40
CA ASP A 192 0.88 6.69 3.35
C ASP A 192 1.72 7.07 2.13
N SER A 193 1.14 7.89 1.25
CA SER A 193 1.75 8.32 0.00
C SER A 193 1.55 9.82 -0.18
N GLN A 194 2.13 10.38 -1.24
CA GLN A 194 1.89 11.78 -1.56
C GLN A 194 0.43 12.08 -1.90
N VAL A 195 -0.37 11.06 -2.26
CA VAL A 195 -1.75 11.24 -2.74
C VAL A 195 -2.82 10.66 -1.81
N THR A 196 -2.47 9.70 -0.95
CA THR A 196 -3.37 9.04 0.00
C THR A 196 -2.80 9.07 1.41
N ASN A 197 -3.66 9.27 2.41
CA ASN A 197 -3.27 9.27 3.83
C ASN A 197 -3.34 7.85 4.45
N GLN A 198 -3.00 7.74 5.73
CA GLN A 198 -3.01 6.48 6.49
C GLN A 198 -4.41 5.85 6.65
N GLU A 199 -5.48 6.59 6.37
CA GLU A 199 -6.88 6.13 6.39
C GLU A 199 -7.40 5.76 4.98
N CYS A 200 -6.51 5.61 4.00
CA CYS A 200 -6.86 5.34 2.59
C CYS A 200 -7.63 6.48 1.90
N CYS A 201 -7.64 7.67 2.50
CA CYS A 201 -8.36 8.82 1.96
C CYS A 201 -7.44 9.64 1.04
N PRO A 202 -7.91 10.06 -0.15
CA PRO A 202 -7.17 10.99 -1.00
C PRO A 202 -6.92 12.31 -0.28
N ARG A 203 -5.71 12.83 -0.39
CA ARG A 203 -5.29 14.09 0.28
C ARG A 203 -5.93 15.34 -0.33
N GLN A 204 -6.35 15.26 -1.59
CA GLN A 204 -7.06 16.34 -2.29
C GLN A 204 -8.05 15.78 -3.32
N ARG A 205 -9.02 16.60 -3.72
CA ARG A 205 -9.97 16.28 -4.79
C ARG A 205 -9.28 16.37 -6.16
N GLY A 206 -9.81 15.65 -7.15
CA GLY A 206 -9.28 15.65 -8.52
C GLY A 206 -8.15 14.65 -8.76
N LEU A 207 -7.78 13.83 -7.77
CA LEU A 207 -6.75 12.81 -7.92
C LEU A 207 -7.26 11.58 -8.68
N ALA A 208 -6.48 11.13 -9.65
CA ALA A 208 -6.79 9.97 -10.49
C ALA A 208 -5.51 9.27 -10.95
N GLN A 209 -5.64 8.03 -11.41
CA GLN A 209 -4.62 7.30 -12.15
C GLN A 209 -4.84 7.48 -13.64
N LEU A 210 -3.80 7.89 -14.38
CA LEU A 210 -3.86 8.12 -15.81
C LEU A 210 -2.94 7.15 -16.55
N VAL A 211 -3.52 6.37 -17.45
CA VAL A 211 -2.79 5.50 -18.38
C VAL A 211 -3.14 5.90 -19.80
N VAL A 212 -2.13 6.11 -20.63
CA VAL A 212 -2.29 6.45 -22.05
C VAL A 212 -1.72 5.32 -22.90
N THR A 213 -2.42 4.93 -23.95
CA THR A 213 -2.01 3.87 -24.87
C THR A 213 -1.95 4.44 -26.28
N ILE A 214 -0.73 4.57 -26.81
CA ILE A 214 -0.49 4.98 -28.20
C ILE A 214 -0.61 3.74 -29.07
N MET A 215 -1.62 3.70 -29.93
CA MET A 215 -1.90 2.50 -30.72
C MET A 215 -1.14 2.55 -32.04
N GLN A 216 -1.55 3.45 -32.93
CA GLN A 216 -1.08 3.50 -34.32
C GLN A 216 -1.47 4.82 -34.99
N ALA A 217 -0.78 5.15 -36.06
CA ALA A 217 -1.10 6.27 -36.94
C ALA A 217 -1.12 5.82 -38.41
N TRP A 218 -1.70 6.64 -39.28
CA TRP A 218 -1.88 6.32 -40.69
C TRP A 218 -1.87 7.57 -41.54
N GLY A 219 -1.29 7.45 -42.74
CA GLY A 219 -1.16 8.53 -43.70
C GLY A 219 -0.27 9.67 -43.22
N LEU A 220 0.71 9.38 -42.35
CA LEU A 220 1.70 10.37 -41.93
C LEU A 220 2.59 10.77 -43.11
N TRP A 221 3.04 12.03 -43.08
CA TRP A 221 3.98 12.56 -44.07
C TRP A 221 4.79 13.71 -43.46
N GLY A 222 6.10 13.52 -43.38
CA GLY A 222 7.09 14.51 -42.92
C GLY A 222 8.31 14.55 -43.83
N ASP A 223 8.79 13.38 -44.27
CA ASP A 223 9.88 13.27 -45.23
C ASP A 223 9.47 13.51 -46.69
N ILE A 224 10.37 14.18 -47.43
CA ILE A 224 10.17 14.50 -48.86
C ILE A 224 10.59 13.34 -49.78
N PHE A 225 11.61 12.57 -49.41
CA PHE A 225 12.20 11.52 -50.25
C PHE A 225 12.03 10.10 -49.70
N THR A 226 11.75 9.97 -48.41
CA THR A 226 11.56 8.71 -47.67
C THR A 226 10.18 8.67 -47.04
N ALA A 227 9.77 7.52 -46.50
CA ALA A 227 8.59 7.48 -45.63
C ALA A 227 8.99 7.96 -44.23
N THR A 228 8.02 8.50 -43.49
CA THR A 228 8.22 9.13 -42.18
C THR A 228 8.79 8.17 -41.12
N ASP A 229 9.67 8.70 -40.28
CA ASP A 229 10.34 8.08 -39.13
C ASP A 229 9.64 8.49 -37.81
N ALA A 230 8.41 8.03 -37.61
CA ALA A 230 7.55 8.58 -36.56
C ALA A 230 7.85 8.08 -35.13
N TYR A 231 7.73 8.99 -34.17
CA TYR A 231 7.54 8.68 -32.74
C TYR A 231 6.53 9.63 -32.08
N VAL A 232 6.02 9.25 -30.91
CA VAL A 232 5.01 10.02 -30.18
C VAL A 232 5.54 10.44 -28.82
N LYS A 233 5.37 11.73 -28.49
CA LYS A 233 5.59 12.30 -27.14
C LYS A 233 4.26 12.60 -26.49
N VAL A 234 4.09 12.18 -25.24
CA VAL A 234 2.89 12.40 -24.44
C VAL A 234 3.25 13.19 -23.20
N PHE A 235 2.52 14.27 -22.96
CA PHE A 235 2.72 15.17 -21.84
C PHE A 235 1.46 15.26 -20.99
N PHE A 236 1.65 15.17 -19.68
CA PHE A 236 0.61 15.47 -18.70
C PHE A 236 1.21 16.13 -17.46
N GLY A 237 0.80 17.38 -17.18
CA GLY A 237 1.42 18.17 -16.12
C GLY A 237 2.91 18.41 -16.40
N ALA A 238 3.77 17.98 -15.48
CA ALA A 238 5.23 18.07 -15.62
C ALA A 238 5.88 16.81 -16.20
N GLN A 239 5.11 15.75 -16.45
CA GLN A 239 5.63 14.48 -16.96
C GLN A 239 5.64 14.44 -18.49
N GLU A 240 6.69 13.85 -19.05
CA GLU A 240 6.84 13.54 -20.48
C GLU A 240 7.21 12.07 -20.63
N GLN A 241 6.56 11.37 -21.56
CA GLN A 241 6.91 10.01 -21.98
C GLN A 241 6.95 9.94 -23.51
N ARG A 242 7.82 9.07 -24.05
CA ARG A 242 8.05 8.95 -25.49
C ARG A 242 8.01 7.49 -25.94
N THR A 243 7.45 7.21 -27.13
CA THR A 243 7.52 5.90 -27.78
C THR A 243 8.88 5.68 -28.46
N HIS A 244 9.18 4.42 -28.77
CA HIS A 244 10.23 4.13 -29.75
C HIS A 244 9.88 4.73 -31.12
N THR A 245 10.91 5.01 -31.92
CA THR A 245 10.76 5.45 -33.31
C THR A 245 10.48 4.26 -34.21
N VAL A 246 9.50 4.39 -35.11
CA VAL A 246 9.22 3.44 -36.18
C VAL A 246 9.74 4.06 -37.47
N TRP A 247 10.78 3.46 -38.02
CA TRP A 247 11.50 4.00 -39.18
C TRP A 247 10.82 3.64 -40.51
N ASN A 248 10.84 4.58 -41.46
CA ASN A 248 10.46 4.48 -42.86
C ASN A 248 9.05 3.89 -43.05
N ASN A 249 8.06 4.44 -42.32
CA ASN A 249 6.70 3.93 -42.33
C ASN A 249 5.63 5.03 -42.09
N ASN A 250 4.82 5.30 -43.10
CA ASN A 250 3.70 6.27 -43.03
C ASN A 250 2.48 5.77 -42.23
N ASN A 251 2.46 4.49 -41.83
CA ASN A 251 1.37 3.87 -41.05
C ASN A 251 1.93 3.10 -39.82
N PRO A 252 2.62 3.80 -38.90
CA PRO A 252 3.32 3.17 -37.79
C PRO A 252 2.34 2.61 -36.74
N THR A 253 2.74 1.51 -36.09
CA THR A 253 2.02 0.90 -34.97
C THR A 253 2.98 0.74 -33.80
N TRP A 254 2.62 1.27 -32.62
CA TRP A 254 3.45 1.22 -31.42
C TRP A 254 2.89 0.30 -30.33
N MET A 255 1.56 0.30 -30.14
CA MET A 255 0.88 -0.38 -29.02
C MET A 255 1.55 -0.14 -27.66
N ALA A 256 2.05 1.09 -27.45
CA ALA A 256 2.82 1.46 -26.28
C ALA A 256 1.90 1.98 -25.17
N GLN A 257 1.99 1.37 -23.99
CA GLN A 257 1.29 1.82 -22.78
C GLN A 257 2.22 2.69 -21.93
N MET A 258 1.73 3.87 -21.57
CA MET A 258 2.41 4.89 -20.78
C MET A 258 1.61 5.13 -19.50
N ASP A 259 2.19 4.76 -18.36
CA ASP A 259 1.57 4.96 -17.05
C ASP A 259 2.09 6.25 -16.43
N PHE A 260 1.21 7.23 -16.22
CA PHE A 260 1.53 8.51 -15.60
C PHE A 260 1.35 8.47 -14.07
N GLY A 261 0.92 7.31 -13.53
CA GLY A 261 0.67 7.10 -12.11
C GLY A 261 -0.46 7.97 -11.59
N ASP A 262 -0.32 8.40 -10.33
CA ASP A 262 -1.28 9.28 -9.68
C ASP A 262 -1.08 10.74 -10.13
N VAL A 263 -2.13 11.32 -10.70
CA VAL A 263 -2.15 12.66 -11.28
C VAL A 263 -3.31 13.50 -10.75
N SER A 264 -3.23 14.82 -10.92
CA SER A 264 -4.32 15.76 -10.58
C SER A 264 -5.01 16.28 -11.84
N LEU A 265 -6.31 16.01 -11.95
CA LEU A 265 -7.21 16.53 -12.98
C LEU A 265 -7.64 17.95 -12.64
N ASN A 266 -6.68 18.87 -12.56
CA ASN A 266 -6.95 20.28 -12.27
C ASN A 266 -7.61 20.97 -13.48
N THR A 267 -8.44 21.99 -13.25
CA THR A 267 -9.03 22.79 -14.33
C THR A 267 -7.94 23.57 -15.06
N GLY A 268 -7.43 23.01 -16.16
CA GLY A 268 -6.43 23.65 -17.03
C GLY A 268 -5.31 22.72 -17.50
N THR A 269 -5.07 21.58 -16.84
CA THR A 269 -4.09 20.60 -17.33
C THR A 269 -4.66 19.83 -18.52
N ARG A 270 -3.87 19.76 -19.59
CA ARG A 270 -4.26 19.11 -20.85
C ARG A 270 -3.33 17.93 -21.11
N LEU A 271 -3.91 16.81 -21.53
CA LEU A 271 -3.17 15.70 -22.12
C LEU A 271 -2.77 16.13 -23.52
N ARG A 272 -1.47 16.36 -23.71
CA ARG A 272 -0.88 16.75 -24.99
C ARG A 272 -0.17 15.56 -25.60
N VAL A 273 -0.52 15.23 -26.83
CA VAL A 273 0.08 14.14 -27.60
C VAL A 273 0.66 14.74 -28.88
N GLN A 274 1.95 14.57 -29.10
CA GLN A 274 2.67 15.10 -30.25
C GLN A 274 3.25 13.98 -31.09
N VAL A 275 3.09 14.07 -32.40
CA VAL A 275 3.70 13.15 -33.37
C VAL A 275 4.88 13.86 -34.00
N TRP A 276 6.04 13.22 -34.00
CA TRP A 276 7.30 13.75 -34.47
C TRP A 276 7.90 12.84 -35.53
N ASP A 277 8.58 13.43 -36.51
CA ASP A 277 9.43 12.75 -37.50
C ASP A 277 10.88 12.82 -37.01
N ALA A 278 11.55 11.69 -36.90
CA ALA A 278 12.91 11.60 -36.38
C ALA A 278 13.93 11.75 -37.51
N ASP A 279 14.73 12.81 -37.44
CA ASP A 279 15.76 13.08 -38.43
C ASP A 279 17.14 12.65 -37.93
N ILE A 280 17.91 11.92 -38.76
CA ILE A 280 19.25 11.44 -38.36
C ILE A 280 20.28 12.58 -38.28
N ILE A 281 20.11 13.64 -39.10
CA ILE A 281 21.11 14.70 -39.29
C ILE A 281 20.55 16.09 -38.91
N LYS A 282 19.23 16.26 -38.92
CA LYS A 282 18.53 17.53 -38.65
C LYS A 282 17.77 17.47 -37.33
N HIS A 283 17.12 18.59 -36.99
CA HIS A 283 16.19 18.62 -35.86
C HIS A 283 14.89 17.92 -36.25
N ASP A 284 14.40 17.04 -35.38
CA ASP A 284 13.12 16.36 -35.55
C ASP A 284 11.96 17.33 -35.88
N ASP A 285 11.14 16.95 -36.86
CA ASP A 285 10.01 17.76 -37.33
C ASP A 285 8.71 17.39 -36.61
N LEU A 286 7.97 18.39 -36.12
CA LEU A 286 6.67 18.18 -35.48
C LEU A 286 5.58 18.01 -36.55
N LEU A 287 5.05 16.79 -36.69
CA LEU A 287 3.98 16.46 -37.63
C LEU A 287 2.59 16.89 -37.16
N GLY A 288 2.41 17.00 -35.84
CA GLY A 288 1.24 17.66 -35.28
C GLY A 288 1.03 17.40 -33.79
N THR A 289 0.07 18.13 -33.22
CA THR A 289 -0.22 18.13 -31.78
C THR A 289 -1.70 17.91 -31.52
N CYS A 290 -2.01 17.09 -30.53
CA CYS A 290 -3.35 16.81 -30.04
C CYS A 290 -3.47 17.16 -28.56
N ASP A 291 -4.28 18.17 -28.24
CA ASP A 291 -4.59 18.49 -26.85
C ASP A 291 -5.99 17.99 -26.47
N ARG A 292 -6.10 17.27 -25.36
CA ARG A 292 -7.38 16.81 -24.79
C ARG A 292 -7.44 17.18 -23.31
N ALA A 293 -8.62 17.54 -22.83
CA ALA A 293 -8.89 17.59 -21.39
C ALA A 293 -9.33 16.19 -20.96
N PRO A 294 -8.51 15.43 -20.21
CA PRO A 294 -8.86 14.08 -19.81
C PRO A 294 -9.94 14.11 -18.73
N TYR A 295 -10.87 13.17 -18.81
CA TYR A 295 -11.92 12.93 -17.82
C TYR A 295 -12.03 11.44 -17.51
N SER A 296 -12.65 11.12 -16.37
CA SER A 296 -12.75 9.76 -15.85
C SER A 296 -13.38 8.78 -16.84
N GLY A 297 -12.96 7.52 -16.78
CA GLY A 297 -13.38 6.46 -17.68
C GLY A 297 -12.34 6.15 -18.76
N THR A 298 -12.80 5.46 -19.80
CA THR A 298 -11.96 4.95 -20.89
C THR A 298 -12.38 5.62 -22.19
N HIS A 299 -11.42 6.23 -22.88
CA HIS A 299 -11.69 7.06 -24.04
C HIS A 299 -10.77 6.73 -25.20
N ASP A 300 -11.37 6.41 -26.34
CA ASP A 300 -10.67 6.26 -27.61
C ASP A 300 -10.66 7.60 -28.36
N VAL A 301 -9.47 8.06 -28.75
CA VAL A 301 -9.27 9.34 -29.41
C VAL A 301 -8.66 9.13 -30.78
N MET A 302 -9.31 9.71 -31.78
CA MET A 302 -8.74 9.91 -33.11
C MET A 302 -8.29 11.37 -33.24
N CYS A 303 -7.01 11.59 -33.49
CA CYS A 303 -6.46 12.90 -33.74
C CYS A 303 -6.11 13.08 -35.21
N HIS A 304 -6.70 14.09 -35.83
CA HIS A 304 -6.40 14.45 -37.22
C HIS A 304 -5.20 15.39 -37.23
N LEU A 305 -4.16 15.02 -37.97
CA LEU A 305 -2.93 15.80 -38.14
C LEU A 305 -2.99 16.54 -39.48
N SER A 306 -1.99 17.38 -39.77
CA SER A 306 -1.86 18.02 -41.09
C SER A 306 -1.83 16.98 -42.22
N HIS A 307 -1.13 15.87 -41.98
CA HIS A 307 -1.11 14.70 -42.84
C HIS A 307 -1.36 13.46 -41.97
N GLY A 308 -2.45 12.75 -42.27
CA GLY A 308 -2.81 11.52 -41.59
C GLY A 308 -3.54 11.70 -40.25
N GLN A 309 -3.63 10.61 -39.49
CA GLN A 309 -4.34 10.58 -38.22
C GLN A 309 -3.62 9.67 -37.22
N LEU A 310 -3.68 10.03 -35.94
CA LEU A 310 -3.20 9.24 -34.81
C LEU A 310 -4.38 8.68 -34.02
N LYS A 311 -4.39 7.37 -33.77
CA LYS A 311 -5.31 6.72 -32.84
C LYS A 311 -4.60 6.41 -31.52
N PHE A 312 -5.16 6.91 -30.43
CA PHE A 312 -4.71 6.56 -29.08
C PHE A 312 -5.89 6.40 -28.14
N LYS A 313 -5.65 5.78 -26.99
CA LYS A 313 -6.63 5.55 -25.94
C LYS A 313 -6.10 6.08 -24.63
N TYR A 314 -6.95 6.60 -23.77
CA TYR A 314 -6.57 6.89 -22.39
C TYR A 314 -7.60 6.37 -21.40
N HIS A 315 -7.13 5.94 -20.25
CA HIS A 315 -7.94 5.47 -19.13
C HIS A 315 -7.62 6.31 -17.90
N VAL A 316 -8.66 6.92 -17.33
CA VAL A 316 -8.58 7.72 -16.11
C VAL A 316 -9.43 7.06 -15.05
N LYS A 317 -8.79 6.61 -13.98
CA LYS A 317 -9.45 5.99 -12.84
C LYS A 317 -9.34 6.91 -11.63
N CYS A 318 -10.46 7.43 -11.13
CA CYS A 318 -10.46 8.21 -9.90
C CYS A 318 -9.89 7.40 -8.73
N LEU A 319 -9.14 8.06 -7.84
CA LEU A 319 -8.70 7.42 -6.61
C LEU A 319 -9.91 6.98 -5.75
N PRO A 320 -9.74 5.99 -4.84
CA PRO A 320 -10.80 5.58 -3.93
C PRO A 320 -11.43 6.80 -3.24
N HIS A 321 -12.76 6.78 -3.09
CA HIS A 321 -13.56 7.88 -2.55
C HIS A 321 -13.78 9.11 -3.45
N LEU A 322 -13.28 9.11 -4.69
CA LEU A 322 -13.55 10.16 -5.67
C LEU A 322 -14.35 9.64 -6.87
N THR A 323 -15.19 10.50 -7.45
CA THR A 323 -16.01 10.24 -8.64
C THR A 323 -16.28 11.53 -9.44
N GLY A 324 -17.10 11.41 -10.48
CA GLY A 324 -17.40 12.48 -11.43
C GLY A 324 -16.36 12.57 -12.55
N ASN A 325 -16.63 13.41 -13.54
CA ASN A 325 -15.79 13.53 -14.75
C ASN A 325 -14.35 13.95 -14.42
N SER A 326 -14.17 14.85 -13.45
CA SER A 326 -12.84 15.34 -13.05
C SER A 326 -12.39 14.79 -11.69
N CYS A 327 -13.02 13.71 -11.18
CA CYS A 327 -12.71 13.14 -9.86
C CYS A 327 -12.84 14.14 -8.69
N LEU A 328 -13.73 15.13 -8.81
CA LEU A 328 -13.93 16.18 -7.80
C LEU A 328 -15.03 15.84 -6.79
N GLU A 329 -15.91 14.91 -7.11
CA GLU A 329 -17.06 14.54 -6.31
C GLU A 329 -16.68 13.41 -5.34
N TYR A 330 -17.29 13.39 -4.16
CA TYR A 330 -17.09 12.32 -3.18
C TYR A 330 -17.90 11.08 -3.57
N ALA A 331 -17.28 9.91 -3.49
CA ALA A 331 -17.96 8.62 -3.62
C ALA A 331 -17.81 7.79 -2.33
N PRO A 332 -18.92 7.34 -1.71
CA PRO A 332 -18.81 6.37 -0.64
C PRO A 332 -18.28 5.04 -1.20
N LYS A 333 -17.29 4.43 -0.52
CA LYS A 333 -16.88 3.05 -0.77
C LYS A 333 -17.55 2.15 0.26
N GLY A 334 -18.57 1.42 -0.17
CA GLY A 334 -19.17 0.35 0.62
C GLY A 334 -18.24 -0.87 0.73
N ARG A 335 -18.50 -1.73 1.71
CA ARG A 335 -17.85 -3.04 1.78
C ARG A 335 -18.23 -3.88 0.55
N LEU A 336 -17.27 -4.61 -0.01
CA LEU A 336 -17.54 -5.60 -1.05
C LEU A 336 -18.27 -6.78 -0.41
N GLY A 337 -19.44 -7.14 -0.95
CA GLY A 337 -20.27 -8.24 -0.46
C GLY A 337 -21.74 -7.84 -0.35
N GLU A 338 -22.61 -8.83 -0.15
CA GLU A 338 -24.00 -8.55 0.19
C GLU A 338 -24.07 -7.80 1.53
N PRO A 339 -25.01 -6.83 1.68
CA PRO A 339 -25.27 -6.25 2.99
C PRO A 339 -25.57 -7.41 3.96
N PRO A 340 -25.05 -7.37 5.21
CA PRO A 340 -25.29 -8.44 6.16
C PRO A 340 -26.80 -8.60 6.38
N GLY A 341 -27.37 -9.60 5.69
CA GLY A 341 -28.68 -10.11 5.97
C GLY A 341 -28.67 -10.77 7.34
N ASN A 342 -29.83 -10.76 8.02
CA ASN A 342 -29.98 -11.42 9.31
C ASN A 342 -29.48 -12.87 9.22
N ARG A 343 -28.38 -13.13 9.95
CA ARG A 343 -27.65 -14.41 10.06
C ARG A 343 -26.89 -14.83 8.80
N SER A 344 -25.62 -14.46 8.71
CA SER A 344 -24.63 -15.24 7.97
C SER A 344 -23.21 -14.92 8.45
N GLY A 345 -22.67 -15.81 9.26
CA GLY A 345 -21.26 -15.90 9.61
C GLY A 345 -21.05 -17.26 10.25
N ALA A 346 -20.25 -18.12 9.62
CA ALA A 346 -19.90 -19.41 10.20
C ALA A 346 -19.07 -19.17 11.46
N VAL A 347 -19.62 -19.58 12.60
CA VAL A 347 -18.88 -19.77 13.83
C VAL A 347 -18.04 -21.03 13.63
N TRP A 348 -16.71 -20.87 13.54
CA TRP A 348 -15.75 -21.96 13.71
C TRP A 348 -14.92 -21.66 14.95
#